data_AF-A0A7J6QRI4-F1
#
_entry.id   AF-A0A7J6QRI4-F1
#
_cell.length_a   1.000
_cell.length_b   1.000
_cell.length_c   1.000
_cell.angle_alpha   90.00
_cell.angle_beta   90.00
_cell.angle_gamma   90.00
#
_symmetry.space_group_name_H-M   'P 1'
#
loop_
_entity.id
_entity.type
_entity.pdbx_description
1 polymer ?
#
loop_
_entity_poly.entity_id
_entity_poly.type
_entity_poly.pdbx_seq_one_letter_code
_entity_poly.pdbx_strand_id
1 'polypeptide(L)'
;MLINGARIRPGFRVAPHGGLISGARYFSDKHRRIQRVRYPWKQDLLKMNWQYLHHEMMDYFKGRPTRDSTVELHAKAWPKFAQSPFLVSEGYAPGIIVKRGYDRKVIFKKSDIEAVAFDDDPQAHISHLFMGRMFRVIVEHEWIEDCVVVDYKAHPVNRQVFFVRFNRHIPGSITEVASYS
;
A
#
# COMPACT_ATOMS: atom_id res chain seq x y z
N MET A 1 -59.37 47.43 23.81
CA MET A 1 -58.89 46.45 24.80
C MET A 1 -57.45 46.11 24.45
N LEU A 2 -56.50 46.76 25.12
CA LEU A 2 -55.07 46.52 25.04
C LEU A 2 -54.66 45.50 26.12
N ILE A 3 -53.51 44.85 25.93
CA ILE A 3 -52.47 44.42 26.89
C ILE A 3 -51.79 43.18 26.23
N ASN A 4 -50.67 43.32 25.50
CA ASN A 4 -49.28 43.37 25.97
C ASN A 4 -48.88 42.26 26.94
N GLY A 5 -47.75 41.59 26.66
CA GLY A 5 -46.99 40.94 27.74
C GLY A 5 -46.26 39.67 27.33
N ALA A 6 -45.13 39.83 26.65
CA ALA A 6 -44.01 38.94 26.94
C ALA A 6 -43.68 38.99 28.44
N ARG A 7 -43.16 37.88 28.98
CA ARG A 7 -41.93 37.76 29.79
C ARG A 7 -42.08 36.93 31.10
N ILE A 8 -41.02 36.13 31.31
CA ILE A 8 -40.40 35.61 32.56
C ILE A 8 -40.95 34.29 33.18
N ARG A 9 -40.02 33.33 33.30
CA ARG A 9 -40.07 32.03 34.02
C ARG A 9 -40.17 32.24 35.55
N PRO A 10 -40.50 31.19 36.31
CA PRO A 10 -39.42 30.61 37.13
C PRO A 10 -39.47 29.09 37.22
N GLY A 11 -38.30 28.47 37.07
CA GLY A 11 -38.10 27.04 37.29
C GLY A 11 -36.62 26.72 37.44
N PHE A 12 -35.85 27.62 38.05
CA PHE A 12 -34.50 27.31 38.53
C PHE A 12 -34.64 26.76 39.94
N ARG A 13 -34.51 25.44 40.10
CA ARG A 13 -34.03 24.88 41.38
C ARG A 13 -32.51 24.94 41.34
N VAL A 14 -31.96 25.84 42.15
CA VAL A 14 -30.55 25.85 42.51
C VAL A 14 -30.38 24.79 43.59
N ALA A 15 -29.65 23.72 43.30
CA ALA A 15 -29.09 22.87 44.34
C ALA A 15 -27.86 23.59 44.91
N PRO A 16 -27.73 23.73 46.24
CA PRO A 16 -26.46 24.16 46.82
C PRO A 16 -25.51 22.96 46.78
N HIS A 17 -24.27 23.23 46.40
CA HIS A 17 -23.11 22.32 46.37
C HIS A 17 -22.96 21.38 45.16
N GLY A 18 -21.97 21.74 44.32
CA GLY A 18 -20.97 20.84 43.75
C GLY A 18 -21.44 19.72 42.82
N GLY A 19 -21.32 19.94 41.50
CA GLY A 19 -21.24 18.84 40.53
C GLY A 19 -21.82 19.21 39.16
N LEU A 20 -20.94 19.41 38.17
CA LEU A 20 -21.31 19.50 36.76
C LEU A 20 -21.88 18.14 36.29
N ILE A 21 -23.20 18.00 36.24
CA ILE A 21 -23.82 16.89 35.51
C ILE A 21 -23.91 17.31 34.04
N SER A 22 -22.94 16.84 33.26
CA SER A 22 -22.96 16.89 31.81
C SER A 22 -24.23 16.21 31.29
N GLY A 23 -25.06 16.97 30.56
CA GLY A 23 -26.18 16.44 29.80
C GLY A 23 -25.68 15.60 28.63
N ALA A 24 -25.21 14.38 28.92
CA ALA A 24 -24.97 13.37 27.91
C ALA A 24 -26.32 13.01 27.28
N ARG A 25 -26.50 13.32 25.99
CA ARG A 25 -27.59 12.74 25.21
C ARG A 25 -27.31 11.24 25.08
N TYR A 26 -27.90 10.45 25.97
CA TYR A 26 -27.88 9.00 25.91
C TYR A 26 -28.66 8.52 24.67
N PHE A 27 -27.99 8.45 23.52
CA PHE A 27 -28.42 7.58 22.43
C PHE A 27 -27.84 6.19 22.68
N SER A 28 -28.43 5.46 23.63
CA SER A 28 -28.15 4.04 23.82
C SER A 28 -29.41 3.37 24.34
N ASP A 29 -30.43 3.31 23.50
CA ASP A 29 -31.51 2.37 23.70
C ASP A 29 -30.99 0.97 23.35
N LYS A 30 -30.46 0.25 24.35
CA LYS A 30 -29.83 -1.07 24.20
C LYS A 30 -30.81 -2.17 23.75
N HIS A 31 -32.09 -1.84 23.55
CA HIS A 31 -33.14 -2.81 23.18
C HIS A 31 -33.71 -2.61 21.78
N ARG A 32 -33.27 -1.60 21.01
CA ARG A 32 -33.73 -1.43 19.64
C ARG A 32 -32.99 -2.36 18.68
N ARG A 33 -33.40 -3.64 18.63
CA ARG A 33 -33.01 -4.53 17.53
C ARG A 33 -33.64 -4.01 16.23
N ILE A 34 -32.86 -3.29 15.43
CA ILE A 34 -33.23 -2.96 14.05
C ILE A 34 -33.37 -4.30 13.31
N GLN A 35 -34.59 -4.77 13.10
CA GLN A 35 -34.86 -5.87 12.17
C GLN A 35 -34.41 -5.39 10.78
N ARG A 36 -33.28 -5.91 10.31
CA ARG A 36 -32.83 -5.69 8.94
C ARG A 36 -33.78 -6.44 8.02
N VAL A 37 -34.76 -5.74 7.48
CA VAL A 37 -35.62 -6.27 6.42
C VAL A 37 -34.72 -6.62 5.23
N ARG A 38 -34.65 -7.90 4.89
CA ARG A 38 -33.87 -8.39 3.76
C ARG A 38 -34.71 -8.18 2.50
N TYR A 39 -34.41 -7.14 1.75
CA TYR A 39 -35.02 -6.89 0.45
C TYR A 39 -34.33 -7.73 -0.61
N PRO A 40 -34.96 -8.79 -1.16
CA PRO A 40 -34.31 -9.68 -2.14
C PRO A 40 -33.89 -8.92 -3.40
N TRP A 41 -34.78 -8.04 -3.89
CA TRP A 41 -34.55 -7.18 -5.05
C TRP A 41 -33.34 -6.24 -4.87
N LYS A 42 -32.97 -5.86 -3.64
CA LYS A 42 -31.79 -5.04 -3.39
C LYS A 42 -30.50 -5.82 -3.67
N GLN A 43 -30.48 -7.13 -3.37
CA GLN A 43 -29.34 -7.98 -3.70
C GLN A 43 -29.22 -8.17 -5.22
N ASP A 44 -30.35 -8.32 -5.91
CA ASP A 44 -30.37 -8.47 -7.36
C ASP A 44 -29.95 -7.17 -8.06
N LEU A 45 -30.41 -6.01 -7.60
CA LEU A 45 -29.95 -4.71 -8.08
C LEU A 45 -28.45 -4.52 -7.85
N LEU A 46 -27.90 -4.91 -6.69
CA LEU A 46 -26.46 -4.83 -6.43
C LEU A 46 -25.66 -5.73 -7.39
N LYS A 47 -26.15 -6.92 -7.72
CA LYS A 47 -25.51 -7.82 -8.70
C LYS A 47 -25.56 -7.24 -10.10
N MET A 48 -26.70 -6.72 -10.54
CA MET A 48 -26.86 -6.08 -11.85
C MET A 48 -25.96 -4.84 -11.97
N ASN A 49 -25.93 -4.02 -10.92
CA ASN A 49 -25.11 -2.81 -10.89
C ASN A 49 -23.61 -3.15 -10.91
N TRP A 50 -23.20 -4.24 -10.24
CA TRP A 50 -21.83 -4.74 -10.33
C TRP A 50 -21.47 -5.21 -11.75
N GLN A 51 -22.37 -5.94 -12.42
CA GLN A 51 -22.13 -6.37 -13.80
C GLN A 51 -21.93 -5.18 -14.74
N TYR A 52 -22.77 -4.14 -14.61
CA TYR A 52 -22.66 -2.93 -15.40
C TYR A 52 -21.35 -2.18 -15.11
N LEU A 53 -21.07 -1.91 -13.84
CA LEU A 53 -19.85 -1.21 -13.42
C LEU A 53 -18.59 -1.97 -13.83
N HIS A 54 -18.58 -3.30 -13.68
CA HIS A 54 -17.48 -4.13 -14.10
C HIS A 54 -17.25 -4.05 -15.61
N HIS A 55 -18.32 -4.06 -16.42
CA HIS A 55 -18.22 -3.92 -17.86
C HIS A 55 -17.64 -2.55 -18.25
N GLU A 56 -18.17 -1.47 -17.68
CA GLU A 56 -17.71 -0.11 -17.92
C GLU A 56 -16.23 0.08 -17.50
N MET A 57 -15.84 -0.49 -16.36
CA MET A 57 -14.43 -0.50 -15.92
C MET A 57 -13.55 -1.28 -16.90
N MET A 58 -13.96 -2.48 -17.32
CA MET A 58 -13.19 -3.29 -18.27
C MET A 58 -13.02 -2.57 -19.60
N ASP A 59 -14.07 -1.93 -20.12
CA ASP A 59 -14.02 -1.19 -21.39
C ASP A 59 -13.13 0.05 -21.27
N TYR A 60 -13.22 0.77 -20.15
CA TYR A 60 -12.34 1.90 -19.84
C TYR A 60 -10.86 1.48 -19.83
N PHE A 61 -10.53 0.32 -19.25
CA PHE A 61 -9.15 -0.18 -19.21
C PHE A 61 -8.69 -0.77 -20.54
N LYS A 62 -9.57 -1.45 -21.30
CA LYS A 62 -9.26 -1.98 -22.63
C LYS A 62 -9.01 -0.88 -23.67
N GLY A 63 -9.70 0.26 -23.55
CA GLY A 63 -9.52 1.41 -24.44
C GLY A 63 -8.21 2.18 -24.22
N ARG A 64 -7.41 1.81 -23.22
CA ARG A 64 -6.11 2.43 -22.92
C ARG A 64 -4.97 1.52 -23.36
N PRO A 65 -3.85 2.08 -23.84
CA PRO A 65 -2.66 1.29 -24.06
C PRO A 65 -2.25 0.61 -22.76
N THR A 66 -1.89 -0.67 -22.84
CA THR A 66 -1.36 -1.43 -21.70
C THR A 66 -0.18 -0.66 -21.12
N ARG A 67 -0.33 -0.13 -19.90
CA ARG A 67 0.76 0.54 -19.20
C ARG A 67 1.69 -0.55 -18.69
N ASP A 68 2.78 -0.79 -19.42
CA ASP A 68 3.88 -1.59 -18.90
C ASP A 68 4.59 -0.76 -17.82
N SER A 69 4.41 -1.16 -16.57
CA SER A 69 5.11 -0.56 -15.43
C SER A 69 6.40 -1.30 -15.12
N THR A 70 6.86 -2.22 -15.96
CA THR A 70 8.10 -2.96 -15.72
C THR A 70 9.30 -2.02 -15.68
N VAL A 71 10.13 -2.16 -14.66
CA VAL A 71 11.38 -1.40 -14.52
C VAL A 71 12.56 -2.27 -14.90
N GLU A 72 13.43 -1.76 -15.74
CA GLU A 72 14.67 -2.45 -16.10
C GLU A 72 15.78 -2.08 -15.11
N LEU A 73 16.47 -3.10 -14.59
CA LEU A 73 17.59 -2.93 -13.68
C LEU A 73 18.79 -3.72 -14.19
N HIS A 74 19.94 -3.05 -14.27
CA HIS A 74 21.19 -3.69 -14.62
C HIS A 74 21.91 -4.17 -13.37
N ALA A 75 22.32 -5.44 -13.39
CA ALA A 75 23.02 -6.08 -12.31
C ALA A 75 24.31 -6.75 -12.80
N LYS A 76 25.29 -6.86 -11.91
CA LYS A 76 26.48 -7.70 -12.11
C LYS A 76 26.43 -8.91 -11.20
N ALA A 77 27.18 -9.96 -11.51
CA ALA A 77 27.31 -11.06 -10.59
C ALA A 77 28.03 -10.60 -9.32
N TRP A 78 27.62 -11.15 -8.18
CA TRP A 78 28.29 -10.88 -6.92
C TRP A 78 29.73 -11.44 -6.95
N PRO A 79 30.77 -10.62 -6.72
CA PRO A 79 32.16 -11.09 -6.74
C PRO A 79 32.45 -12.15 -5.69
N LYS A 80 33.24 -13.18 -6.04
CA LYS A 80 33.64 -14.21 -5.08
C LYS A 80 34.37 -13.57 -3.88
N PHE A 81 34.04 -14.03 -2.67
CA PHE A 81 34.61 -13.56 -1.40
C PHE A 81 34.32 -12.11 -0.98
N ALA A 82 33.56 -11.34 -1.76
CA ALA A 82 33.14 -10.00 -1.35
C ALA A 82 32.04 -10.07 -0.28
N GLN A 83 32.23 -9.36 0.83
CA GLN A 83 31.22 -9.23 1.88
C GLN A 83 30.23 -8.11 1.58
N SER A 84 29.00 -8.26 2.05
CA SER A 84 27.93 -7.27 1.85
C SER A 84 28.29 -5.85 2.33
N PRO A 85 28.91 -5.63 3.51
CA PRO A 85 29.24 -4.28 3.98
C PRO A 85 30.27 -3.59 3.07
N PHE A 86 31.25 -4.34 2.56
CA PHE A 86 32.25 -3.83 1.63
C PHE A 86 31.62 -3.38 0.30
N LEU A 87 30.70 -4.16 -0.25
CA LEU A 87 29.99 -3.78 -1.47
C LEU A 87 29.15 -2.50 -1.27
N VAL A 88 28.53 -2.37 -0.10
CA VAL A 88 27.76 -1.18 0.26
C VAL A 88 28.63 0.07 0.36
N SER A 89 29.85 -0.04 0.92
CA SER A 89 30.80 1.08 0.98
C SER A 89 31.32 1.49 -0.41
N GLU A 90 31.43 0.53 -1.32
CA GLU A 90 31.82 0.75 -2.73
C GLU A 90 30.68 1.32 -3.59
N GLY A 91 29.51 1.62 -3.00
CA GLY A 91 28.39 2.21 -3.73
C GLY A 91 27.53 1.20 -4.50
N TYR A 92 27.57 -0.07 -4.12
CA TYR A 92 26.69 -1.11 -4.64
C TYR A 92 25.60 -1.50 -3.64
N ALA A 93 24.45 -1.90 -4.16
CA ALA A 93 23.39 -2.54 -3.41
C ALA A 93 23.44 -4.06 -3.70
N PRO A 94 23.90 -4.89 -2.75
CA PRO A 94 23.85 -6.33 -2.90
C PRO A 94 22.41 -6.84 -2.97
N GLY A 95 22.18 -7.90 -3.74
CA GLY A 95 20.88 -8.53 -3.82
C GLY A 95 20.92 -10.02 -4.13
N ILE A 96 19.79 -10.68 -3.92
CA ILE A 96 19.63 -12.10 -4.20
C ILE A 96 18.31 -12.31 -4.94
N ILE A 97 18.36 -13.02 -6.06
CA ILE A 97 17.20 -13.49 -6.80
C ILE A 97 16.97 -14.95 -6.42
N VAL A 98 15.80 -15.26 -5.90
CA VAL A 98 15.42 -16.60 -5.43
C VAL A 98 14.13 -17.08 -6.08
N LYS A 99 13.74 -18.32 -5.75
CA LYS A 99 12.56 -19.04 -6.28
C LYS A 99 12.67 -19.41 -7.77
N ARG A 100 12.04 -20.55 -8.11
CA ARG A 100 11.77 -21.01 -9.48
C ARG A 100 13.02 -20.99 -10.38
N GLY A 101 14.09 -21.62 -9.90
CA GLY A 101 15.38 -21.71 -10.56
C GLY A 101 16.51 -21.69 -9.54
N TYR A 102 17.74 -21.52 -10.01
CA TYR A 102 18.90 -21.36 -9.14
C TYR A 102 18.90 -19.97 -8.49
N ASP A 103 19.27 -19.93 -7.22
CA ASP A 103 19.47 -18.69 -6.49
C ASP A 103 20.68 -17.95 -7.04
N ARG A 104 20.53 -16.67 -7.34
CA ARG A 104 21.59 -15.82 -7.89
C ARG A 104 21.91 -14.68 -6.96
N LYS A 105 23.19 -14.54 -6.63
CA LYS A 105 23.71 -13.38 -5.91
C LYS A 105 24.15 -12.34 -6.93
N VAL A 106 23.58 -11.15 -6.81
CA VAL A 106 23.78 -10.05 -7.75
C VAL A 106 24.16 -8.78 -7.00
N ILE A 107 24.76 -7.83 -7.71
CA ILE A 107 25.01 -6.49 -7.20
C ILE A 107 24.42 -5.47 -8.17
N PHE A 108 23.76 -4.47 -7.62
CA PHE A 108 23.19 -3.35 -8.36
C PHE A 108 23.99 -2.09 -8.04
N LYS A 109 24.00 -1.12 -8.96
CA LYS A 109 24.44 0.23 -8.57
C LYS A 109 23.43 0.79 -7.58
N LYS A 110 23.95 1.38 -6.50
CA LYS A 110 23.10 1.92 -5.43
C LYS A 110 22.18 3.02 -5.94
N SER A 111 22.67 3.89 -6.82
CA SER A 111 21.89 4.95 -7.49
C SER A 111 20.65 4.43 -8.20
N ASP A 112 20.78 3.31 -8.90
CA ASP A 112 19.75 2.81 -9.80
C ASP A 112 18.59 2.20 -9.00
N ILE A 113 18.92 1.49 -7.91
CA ILE A 113 17.92 0.95 -6.98
C ILE A 113 17.25 2.07 -6.19
N GLU A 114 18.02 3.05 -5.70
CA GLU A 114 17.49 4.14 -4.87
C GLU A 114 16.56 5.06 -5.67
N ALA A 115 16.87 5.32 -6.94
CA ALA A 115 16.00 6.09 -7.83
C ALA A 115 14.60 5.46 -7.93
N VAL A 116 14.52 4.13 -7.99
CA VAL A 116 13.24 3.41 -8.09
C VAL A 116 12.60 3.19 -6.71
N ALA A 117 13.42 3.01 -5.67
CA ALA A 117 12.95 2.76 -4.32
C ALA A 117 12.30 3.99 -3.67
N PHE A 118 12.69 5.21 -4.09
CA PHE A 118 12.23 6.47 -3.50
C PHE A 118 11.60 7.43 -4.54
N ASP A 119 11.05 6.90 -5.64
CA ASP A 119 10.51 7.64 -6.80
C ASP A 119 9.35 8.62 -6.43
N ASP A 120 8.58 8.34 -5.38
CA ASP A 120 7.30 9.03 -5.13
C ASP A 120 7.41 10.40 -4.43
N ASP A 121 8.38 10.63 -3.52
CA ASP A 121 8.51 11.91 -2.79
C ASP A 121 9.92 12.15 -2.20
N PRO A 122 10.51 13.35 -2.34
CA PRO A 122 11.72 13.78 -1.65
C PRO A 122 11.66 13.78 -0.12
N GLN A 123 10.56 13.42 0.53
CA GLN A 123 10.43 13.14 1.97
C GLN A 123 9.94 11.71 2.26
N ALA A 124 9.62 10.91 1.25
CA ALA A 124 8.99 9.60 1.45
C ALA A 124 9.93 8.55 2.01
N HIS A 125 9.30 7.62 2.73
CA HIS A 125 9.81 6.29 3.00
C HIS A 125 9.95 5.50 1.68
N ILE A 126 10.39 4.24 1.75
CA ILE A 126 10.45 3.41 0.55
C ILE A 126 9.05 3.36 -0.11
N SER A 127 9.01 3.52 -1.43
CA SER A 127 7.78 3.54 -2.20
C SER A 127 7.04 2.21 -2.10
N HIS A 128 5.71 2.25 -1.98
CA HIS A 128 4.89 1.05 -2.12
C HIS A 128 5.03 0.42 -3.51
N LEU A 129 5.29 1.23 -4.53
CA LEU A 129 5.54 0.75 -5.89
C LEU A 129 6.85 -0.04 -5.96
N PHE A 130 7.85 0.27 -5.14
CA PHE A 130 9.09 -0.50 -5.11
C PHE A 130 8.86 -1.99 -4.80
N MET A 131 7.87 -2.32 -3.95
CA MET A 131 7.51 -3.72 -3.68
C MET A 131 6.50 -4.26 -4.70
N GLY A 132 5.57 -3.42 -5.17
CA GLY A 132 4.45 -3.81 -6.03
C GLY A 132 4.75 -3.93 -7.52
N ARG A 133 5.95 -3.51 -7.96
CA ARG A 133 6.30 -3.39 -9.38
C ARG A 133 7.05 -4.60 -9.89
N MET A 134 6.90 -4.87 -11.18
CA MET A 134 7.69 -5.88 -11.88
C MET A 134 9.05 -5.28 -12.24
N PHE A 135 10.11 -6.04 -11.98
CA PHE A 135 11.49 -5.69 -12.31
C PHE A 135 12.05 -6.67 -13.32
N ARG A 136 12.51 -6.17 -14.45
CA ARG A 136 13.31 -6.94 -15.39
C ARG A 136 14.77 -6.75 -15.03
N VAL A 137 15.34 -7.74 -14.36
CA VAL A 137 16.74 -7.71 -13.92
C VAL A 137 17.62 -8.32 -15.01
N ILE A 138 18.54 -7.51 -15.54
CA ILE A 138 19.51 -7.89 -16.57
C ILE A 138 20.85 -8.13 -15.89
N VAL A 139 21.25 -9.39 -15.73
CA VAL A 139 22.51 -9.79 -15.06
C VAL A 139 23.59 -10.00 -16.11
N GLU A 140 24.65 -9.18 -16.03
CA GLU A 140 25.85 -9.24 -16.89
C GLU A 140 25.54 -9.23 -18.40
N HIS A 141 24.40 -8.67 -18.79
CA HIS A 141 23.89 -8.66 -20.18
C HIS A 141 23.58 -10.04 -20.78
N GLU A 142 23.63 -11.12 -19.99
CA GLU A 142 23.35 -12.48 -20.44
C GLU A 142 21.98 -12.98 -19.97
N TRP A 143 21.66 -12.74 -18.69
CA TRP A 143 20.45 -13.30 -18.08
C TRP A 143 19.43 -12.20 -17.88
N ILE A 144 18.22 -12.42 -18.39
CA ILE A 144 17.07 -11.53 -18.19
C ILE A 144 16.06 -12.27 -17.33
N GLU A 145 15.78 -11.74 -16.14
CA GLU A 145 14.88 -12.35 -15.18
C GLU A 145 13.82 -11.35 -14.73
N ASP A 146 12.55 -11.66 -15.00
CA ASP A 146 11.43 -10.89 -14.46
C ASP A 146 11.22 -11.26 -12.98
N CYS A 147 11.14 -10.25 -12.13
CA CYS A 147 11.30 -10.37 -10.69
C CYS A 147 10.37 -9.42 -9.95
N VAL A 148 10.01 -9.78 -8.72
CA VAL A 148 9.29 -8.91 -7.78
C VAL A 148 10.10 -8.79 -6.50
N VAL A 149 10.17 -7.58 -5.92
CA VAL A 149 10.82 -7.34 -4.63
C VAL A 149 10.00 -7.98 -3.51
N VAL A 150 10.67 -8.72 -2.65
CA VAL A 150 10.03 -9.46 -1.54
C VAL A 150 10.48 -8.94 -0.19
N ASP A 151 11.76 -8.59 -0.10
CA ASP A 151 12.38 -8.13 1.12
C ASP A 151 13.48 -7.13 0.77
N TYR A 152 13.73 -6.18 1.66
CA TYR A 152 14.76 -5.17 1.49
C TYR A 152 15.30 -4.74 2.85
N LYS A 153 16.54 -4.26 2.86
CA LYS A 153 17.09 -3.55 4.01
C LYS A 153 17.46 -2.15 3.58
N ALA A 154 16.85 -1.16 4.22
CA ALA A 154 17.12 0.24 3.92
C ALA A 154 17.22 1.07 5.18
N HIS A 155 18.02 2.13 5.13
CA HIS A 155 18.02 3.19 6.14
C HIS A 155 16.91 4.19 5.80
N PRO A 156 15.90 4.38 6.66
CA PRO A 156 14.76 5.24 6.36
C PRO A 156 15.15 6.72 6.26
N VAL A 157 16.04 7.21 7.13
CA VAL A 157 16.47 8.63 7.14
C VAL A 157 17.47 8.94 6.02
N ASN A 158 18.56 8.16 5.94
CA ASN A 158 19.61 8.38 4.94
C ASN A 158 19.20 7.97 3.51
N ARG A 159 18.03 7.32 3.35
CA ARG A 159 17.49 6.79 2.08
C ARG A 159 18.47 5.90 1.35
N GLN A 160 19.04 4.98 2.09
CA GLN A 160 20.03 4.06 1.53
C GLN A 160 19.50 2.66 1.50
N VAL A 161 19.50 2.02 0.34
CA VAL A 161 19.18 0.60 0.21
C VAL A 161 20.47 -0.20 0.33
N PHE A 162 20.55 -1.08 1.32
CA PHE A 162 21.71 -1.90 1.61
C PHE A 162 21.58 -3.32 1.09
N PHE A 163 20.35 -3.78 0.86
CA PHE A 163 20.08 -5.11 0.39
C PHE A 163 18.69 -5.20 -0.24
N VAL A 164 18.56 -5.98 -1.32
CA VAL A 164 17.26 -6.30 -1.92
C VAL A 164 17.16 -7.80 -2.23
N ARG A 165 16.04 -8.40 -1.88
CA ARG A 165 15.69 -9.78 -2.27
C ARG A 165 14.55 -9.76 -3.28
N PHE A 166 14.76 -10.48 -4.36
CA PHE A 166 13.80 -10.65 -5.43
C PHE A 166 13.30 -12.09 -5.47
N ASN A 167 12.00 -12.29 -5.75
CA ASN A 167 11.48 -13.55 -6.23
C ASN A 167 11.37 -13.51 -7.74
N ARG A 168 11.84 -14.56 -8.40
CA ARG A 168 11.64 -14.74 -9.85
C ARG A 168 10.16 -14.97 -10.15
N HIS A 169 9.66 -14.22 -11.11
CA HIS A 169 8.33 -14.37 -11.69
C HIS A 169 8.41 -15.13 -13.02
N ILE A 170 7.39 -15.95 -13.30
CA ILE A 170 7.25 -16.63 -14.59
C ILE A 170 5.90 -16.20 -15.18
N PRO A 171 5.85 -15.74 -16.44
CA PRO A 171 4.59 -15.38 -17.08
C PRO A 171 3.54 -16.49 -16.99
N GLY A 172 2.28 -16.12 -16.71
CA GLY A 172 1.16 -17.06 -16.59
C GLY A 172 1.04 -17.73 -15.21
N SER A 173 1.89 -17.38 -14.26
CA SER A 173 1.84 -17.90 -12.89
C SER A 173 1.45 -16.82 -11.88
N ILE A 174 0.85 -17.23 -10.77
CA ILE A 174 0.59 -16.31 -9.66
C ILE A 174 1.88 -16.17 -8.83
N THR A 175 2.24 -14.93 -8.49
CA THR A 175 3.35 -14.61 -7.59
C THR A 175 2.84 -13.66 -6.52
N GLU A 176 3.08 -14.02 -5.27
CA GLU A 176 2.71 -13.19 -4.13
C GLU A 176 3.67 -12.00 -4.04
N VAL A 177 3.08 -10.83 -3.90
CA VAL A 177 3.77 -9.57 -3.64
C VAL A 177 3.74 -9.36 -2.12
N ALA A 178 4.88 -8.97 -1.54
CA ALA A 178 4.92 -8.68 -0.12
C ALA A 178 4.05 -7.46 0.20
N SER A 179 3.09 -7.63 1.12
CA SER A 179 2.29 -6.54 1.69
C SER A 179 2.95 -6.04 2.97
N TYR A 180 2.99 -4.72 3.17
CA TYR A 180 3.46 -4.11 4.42
C TYR A 180 2.65 -4.63 5.61
N SER A 181 3.35 -5.07 6.66
CA SER A 181 2.81 -5.26 8.01
C SER A 181 3.38 -4.21 8.94
#